data_AF-J4UGA2-F1
#
_entry.id   AF-J4UGA2-F1
#
_cell.length_a   1.000
_cell.length_b   1.000
_cell.length_c   1.000
_cell.angle_alpha   90.00
_cell.angle_beta   90.00
_cell.angle_gamma   90.00
#
_symmetry.space_group_name_H-M   'P 1'
#
loop_
_entity.id
_entity.type
_entity.pdbx_description
1 polymer ?
#
loop_
_entity_poly.entity_id
_entity_poly.type
_entity_poly.pdbx_seq_one_letter_code
_entity_poly.pdbx_strand_id
1 'polypeptide(L)'
;MLYMIGGSPCSGKSTIASLLARQYQLLHIKLDDLIEEMADEEWRFYEEIFPYVKSYLIKNQNRPLLVEGAGLLPHLVKELECPTSSYLCLTPTADFQKKHYRQREWVPYVLEGTTNPEQAFENWMQRDILFAQMVRKEAMKLGYSSLITDGSQSENQTAEEVARLLKLSNKKRINI
;
A
#
# COMPACT_ATOMS: atom_id res chain seq x y z
N MET A 1 -6.44 -9.96 33.76
CA MET A 1 -6.62 -8.50 33.89
C MET A 1 -6.01 -7.84 32.67
N LEU A 2 -6.67 -6.86 32.03
CA LEU A 2 -6.22 -6.22 30.79
C LEU A 2 -5.96 -4.73 31.04
N TYR A 3 -4.84 -4.20 30.53
CA TYR A 3 -4.48 -2.78 30.60
C TYR A 3 -4.17 -2.27 29.20
N MET A 4 -4.60 -1.06 28.86
CA MET A 4 -4.45 -0.47 27.53
C MET A 4 -3.97 0.98 27.63
N ILE A 5 -3.05 1.39 26.74
CA ILE A 5 -2.57 2.77 26.61
C ILE A 5 -2.86 3.24 25.18
N GLY A 6 -3.90 4.07 25.03
CA GLY A 6 -4.22 4.75 23.77
C GLY A 6 -3.64 6.17 23.71
N GLY A 7 -3.70 6.80 22.53
CA GLY A 7 -3.34 8.22 22.36
C GLY A 7 -2.62 8.51 21.04
N SER A 8 -2.44 9.79 20.74
CA SER A 8 -1.83 10.26 19.48
C SER A 8 -0.38 9.79 19.32
N PRO A 9 0.14 9.72 18.08
CA PRO A 9 1.58 9.59 17.85
C PRO A 9 2.38 10.60 18.71
N CYS A 10 3.59 10.22 19.10
CA CYS A 10 4.52 11.03 19.91
C CYS A 10 4.08 11.40 21.34
N SER A 11 2.96 10.90 21.87
CA SER A 11 2.57 11.16 23.27
C SER A 11 3.37 10.36 24.33
N GLY A 12 4.40 9.61 23.94
CA GLY A 12 5.26 8.84 24.85
C GLY A 12 4.72 7.46 25.25
N LYS A 13 3.63 6.98 24.62
CA LYS A 13 2.97 5.70 24.96
C LYS A 13 3.93 4.52 25.07
N SER A 14 4.74 4.31 24.03
CA SER A 14 5.65 3.15 23.94
C SER A 14 6.72 3.17 25.04
N THR A 15 7.20 4.36 25.42
CA THR A 15 8.15 4.55 26.52
C THR A 15 7.52 4.16 27.86
N ILE A 16 6.32 4.70 28.16
CA ILE A 16 5.62 4.39 29.41
C ILE A 16 5.18 2.93 29.47
N ALA A 17 4.66 2.37 28.38
CA ALA A 17 4.27 0.97 28.29
C ALA A 17 5.44 0.03 28.57
N SER A 18 6.62 0.31 28.01
CA SER A 18 7.84 -0.47 28.24
C SER A 18 8.26 -0.47 29.72
N LEU A 19 8.22 0.70 30.37
CA LEU A 19 8.56 0.82 31.80
C LEU A 19 7.58 0.04 32.68
N LEU A 20 6.27 0.20 32.45
CA LEU A 20 5.23 -0.50 33.21
C LEU A 20 5.31 -2.01 33.01
N ALA A 21 5.52 -2.47 31.76
CA ALA A 21 5.65 -3.89 31.48
C ALA A 21 6.81 -4.53 32.23
N ARG A 22 7.97 -3.85 32.30
CA ARG A 22 9.12 -4.32 33.07
C ARG A 22 8.86 -4.31 34.58
N GLN A 23 8.32 -3.20 35.11
CA GLN A 23 8.12 -3.03 36.55
C GLN A 23 7.10 -4.02 37.12
N TYR A 24 6.03 -4.29 36.37
CA TYR A 24 4.92 -5.13 36.81
C TYR A 24 4.90 -6.51 36.15
N GLN A 25 5.98 -6.89 35.44
CA GLN A 25 6.14 -8.18 34.74
C GLN A 25 4.95 -8.50 33.80
N LEU A 26 4.50 -7.50 33.05
CA LEU A 26 3.42 -7.65 32.08
C LEU A 26 3.98 -8.06 30.72
N LEU A 27 3.24 -8.87 29.98
CA LEU A 27 3.49 -9.07 28.56
C LEU A 27 3.23 -7.74 27.81
N HIS A 28 4.26 -7.21 27.15
CA HIS A 28 4.16 -5.99 26.34
C HIS A 28 3.84 -6.37 24.89
N ILE A 29 2.64 -6.00 24.42
CA ILE A 29 2.22 -6.17 23.03
C ILE A 29 2.13 -4.79 22.38
N LYS A 30 2.79 -4.59 21.25
CA LYS A 30 2.64 -3.38 20.42
C LYS A 30 1.76 -3.72 19.23
N LEU A 31 0.82 -2.84 18.92
CA LEU A 31 -0.04 -3.04 17.75
C LEU A 31 0.77 -3.02 16.43
N ASP A 32 1.84 -2.23 16.38
CA ASP A 32 2.75 -2.17 15.23
C ASP A 32 3.49 -3.51 14.95
N ASP A 33 3.51 -4.44 15.91
CA ASP A 33 4.10 -5.77 15.74
C ASP A 33 3.06 -6.80 15.19
N LEU A 34 1.77 -6.43 15.13
CA LEU A 34 0.67 -7.25 14.62
C LEU A 34 0.52 -7.06 13.10
N ILE A 35 1.47 -7.61 12.34
CA ILE A 35 1.63 -7.31 10.90
C ILE A 35 0.40 -7.67 10.07
N GLU A 36 -0.20 -8.84 10.32
CA GLU A 36 -1.39 -9.29 9.58
C GLU A 36 -2.58 -8.36 9.87
N GLU A 37 -2.80 -8.03 11.14
CA GLU A 37 -3.85 -7.12 11.57
C GLU A 37 -3.65 -5.70 11.03
N MET A 38 -2.41 -5.21 10.95
CA MET A 38 -2.08 -3.91 10.37
C MET A 38 -2.31 -3.87 8.85
N ALA A 39 -2.01 -4.96 8.13
CA ALA A 39 -2.30 -5.06 6.70
C ALA A 39 -3.80 -5.14 6.43
N ASP A 40 -4.55 -5.88 7.26
CA ASP A 40 -6.01 -5.96 7.21
C ASP A 40 -6.68 -4.62 7.59
N GLU A 41 -6.13 -3.88 8.55
CA GLU A 41 -6.57 -2.52 8.89
C GLU A 41 -6.40 -1.58 7.69
N GLU A 42 -5.22 -1.58 7.04
CA GLU A 42 -4.96 -0.78 5.84
C GLU A 42 -5.93 -1.11 4.71
N TRP A 43 -6.21 -2.40 4.49
CA TRP A 43 -7.22 -2.86 3.54
C TRP A 43 -8.61 -2.28 3.83
N ARG A 44 -9.10 -2.41 5.07
CA ARG A 44 -10.43 -1.93 5.48
C ARG A 44 -10.52 -0.40 5.47
N PHE A 45 -9.44 0.28 5.81
CA PHE A 45 -9.37 1.74 5.73
C PHE A 45 -9.59 2.23 4.30
N TYR A 46 -9.02 1.54 3.31
CA TYR A 46 -9.26 1.87 1.91
C TYR A 46 -10.71 1.57 1.47
N GLU A 47 -11.32 0.49 1.95
CA GLU A 47 -12.75 0.22 1.74
C GLU A 47 -13.61 1.37 2.26
N GLU A 48 -13.31 1.91 3.44
CA GLU A 48 -14.04 3.03 4.06
C GLU A 48 -13.87 4.36 3.29
N ILE A 49 -12.66 4.62 2.75
CA ILE A 49 -12.36 5.86 2.03
C ILE A 49 -12.83 5.83 0.57
N PHE A 50 -12.90 4.66 -0.06
CA PHE A 50 -13.19 4.54 -1.48
C PHE A 50 -14.49 5.22 -1.95
N PRO A 51 -15.59 5.29 -1.18
CA PRO A 51 -16.77 6.08 -1.56
C PRO A 51 -16.47 7.55 -1.92
N TYR A 52 -15.49 8.17 -1.27
CA TYR A 52 -15.06 9.53 -1.61
C TYR A 52 -14.33 9.57 -2.97
N VAL A 53 -13.48 8.58 -3.24
CA VAL A 53 -12.81 8.40 -4.54
C VAL A 53 -13.85 8.19 -5.64
N LYS A 54 -14.77 7.23 -5.45
CA LYS A 54 -15.87 6.94 -6.38
C LYS A 54 -16.70 8.18 -6.69
N SER A 55 -17.05 8.96 -5.66
CA SER A 55 -17.77 10.23 -5.83
C SER A 55 -16.99 11.25 -6.66
N TYR A 56 -15.67 11.33 -6.49
CA TYR A 56 -14.82 12.18 -7.32
C TYR A 56 -14.79 11.71 -8.78
N LEU A 57 -14.64 10.40 -9.02
CA LEU A 57 -14.60 9.83 -10.38
C LEU A 57 -15.89 10.12 -11.15
N ILE A 58 -17.06 9.92 -10.52
CA ILE A 58 -18.38 10.20 -11.13
C ILE A 58 -18.50 11.66 -11.57
N LYS A 59 -17.98 12.61 -10.78
CA LYS A 59 -18.03 14.04 -11.09
C LYS A 59 -17.10 14.47 -12.23
N ASN A 60 -16.10 13.66 -12.58
CA ASN A 60 -15.02 14.02 -13.50
C ASN A 60 -15.00 13.19 -14.80
N GLN A 61 -16.11 12.57 -15.18
CA GLN A 61 -16.20 11.70 -16.38
C GLN A 61 -16.19 12.44 -17.73
N ASN A 62 -16.12 13.77 -17.73
CA ASN A 62 -16.12 14.58 -18.94
C ASN A 62 -14.80 14.56 -19.74
N ARG A 63 -13.78 13.87 -19.22
CA ARG A 63 -12.47 13.70 -19.87
C ARG A 63 -11.85 12.35 -19.48
N PRO A 64 -10.88 11.82 -20.26
CA PRO A 64 -10.09 10.67 -19.83
C PRO A 64 -9.38 10.96 -18.50
N LEU A 65 -9.42 10.00 -17.57
CA LEU A 65 -8.76 10.07 -16.27
C LEU A 65 -7.72 8.96 -16.17
N LEU A 66 -6.57 9.29 -15.59
CA LEU A 66 -5.61 8.32 -15.06
C LEU A 66 -5.61 8.49 -13.54
N VAL A 67 -5.88 7.41 -12.82
CA VAL A 67 -6.01 7.40 -11.36
C VAL A 67 -5.03 6.37 -10.82
N GLU A 68 -4.25 6.74 -9.82
CA GLU A 68 -3.26 5.89 -9.18
C GLU A 68 -3.40 5.96 -7.66
N GLY A 69 -2.95 4.92 -6.96
CA GLY A 69 -2.95 4.86 -5.50
C GLY A 69 -3.19 3.45 -4.96
N ALA A 70 -2.63 3.16 -3.79
CA ALA A 70 -2.74 1.86 -3.12
C ALA A 70 -4.20 1.49 -2.73
N GLY A 71 -5.05 2.49 -2.51
CA GLY A 71 -6.47 2.31 -2.18
C GLY A 71 -7.38 1.92 -3.35
N LEU A 72 -6.84 1.81 -4.57
CA LEU A 72 -7.59 1.27 -5.72
C LEU A 72 -7.64 -0.26 -5.64
N LEU A 73 -8.33 -0.78 -4.61
CA LEU A 73 -8.44 -2.21 -4.38
C LEU A 73 -9.24 -2.89 -5.51
N PRO A 74 -8.84 -4.09 -5.96
CA PRO A 74 -9.46 -4.75 -7.11
C PRO A 74 -10.98 -4.94 -7.00
N HIS A 75 -11.50 -5.35 -5.84
CA HIS A 75 -12.95 -5.51 -5.66
C HIS A 75 -13.70 -4.17 -5.68
N LEU A 76 -13.11 -3.10 -5.14
CA LEU A 76 -13.72 -1.76 -5.17
C LEU A 76 -13.75 -1.17 -6.59
N VAL A 77 -12.68 -1.38 -7.35
CA VAL A 77 -12.62 -1.00 -8.77
C VAL A 77 -13.63 -1.78 -9.60
N LYS A 78 -13.88 -3.05 -9.27
CA LYS A 78 -14.91 -3.87 -9.92
C LYS A 78 -16.32 -3.26 -9.77
N GLU A 79 -16.62 -2.61 -8.66
CA GLU A 79 -17.90 -1.91 -8.45
C GLU A 79 -18.08 -0.66 -9.33
N LEU A 80 -17.03 -0.22 -10.02
CA LEU A 80 -17.12 0.86 -11.00
C LEU A 80 -17.61 0.37 -12.37
N GLU A 81 -17.80 -0.95 -12.53
CA GLU A 81 -18.32 -1.59 -13.76
C GLU A 81 -17.52 -1.24 -15.03
N CYS A 82 -16.24 -0.90 -14.85
CA CYS A 82 -15.33 -0.60 -15.95
C CYS A 82 -14.81 -1.90 -16.59
N PRO A 83 -14.41 -1.88 -17.87
CA PRO A 83 -13.74 -3.02 -18.50
C PRO A 83 -12.54 -3.50 -17.68
N THR A 84 -12.25 -4.81 -17.70
CA THR A 84 -11.09 -5.36 -16.98
C THR A 84 -9.75 -4.76 -17.45
N SER A 85 -9.68 -4.26 -18.69
CA SER A 85 -8.50 -3.54 -19.20
C SER A 85 -8.37 -2.10 -18.70
N SER A 86 -9.30 -1.60 -17.88
CA SER A 86 -9.22 -0.27 -17.26
C SER A 86 -8.47 -0.26 -15.93
N TYR A 87 -8.04 -1.43 -15.44
CA TYR A 87 -7.29 -1.57 -14.20
C TYR A 87 -6.10 -2.51 -14.40
N LEU A 88 -5.01 -2.18 -13.74
CA LEU A 88 -3.81 -3.00 -13.66
C LEU A 88 -3.28 -2.97 -12.23
N CYS A 89 -2.94 -4.13 -11.70
CA CYS A 89 -2.30 -4.28 -10.41
C CYS A 89 -0.77 -4.30 -10.59
N LEU A 90 -0.10 -3.22 -10.20
CA LEU A 90 1.36 -3.12 -10.21
C LEU A 90 1.89 -3.33 -8.79
N THR A 91 2.73 -4.34 -8.58
CA THR A 91 3.31 -4.63 -7.25
C THR A 91 4.82 -4.91 -7.34
N PRO A 92 5.63 -4.54 -6.35
CA PRO A 92 7.05 -4.87 -6.36
C PRO A 92 7.30 -6.31 -5.87
N THR A 93 8.49 -6.84 -6.17
CA THR A 93 9.06 -7.95 -5.39
C THR A 93 9.49 -7.45 -4.00
N ALA A 94 9.54 -8.35 -3.02
CA ALA A 94 9.92 -8.01 -1.65
C ALA A 94 11.33 -7.36 -1.58
N ASP A 95 12.31 -7.95 -2.28
CA ASP A 95 13.68 -7.43 -2.29
C ASP A 95 13.78 -6.07 -2.96
N PHE A 96 13.07 -5.88 -4.08
CA PHE A 96 13.03 -4.60 -4.77
C PHE A 96 12.40 -3.53 -3.89
N GLN A 97 11.28 -3.83 -3.24
CA GLN A 97 10.59 -2.92 -2.33
C GLN A 97 11.49 -2.50 -1.17
N LYS A 98 12.08 -3.46 -0.44
CA LYS A 98 12.97 -3.18 0.70
C LYS A 98 14.18 -2.34 0.28
N LYS A 99 14.83 -2.69 -0.83
CA LYS A 99 15.98 -1.96 -1.36
C LYS A 99 15.60 -0.52 -1.71
N HIS A 100 14.48 -0.33 -2.41
CA HIS A 100 14.03 0.99 -2.85
C HIS A 100 13.63 1.89 -1.68
N TYR A 101 12.93 1.34 -0.68
CA TYR A 101 12.58 2.09 0.53
C TYR A 101 13.81 2.57 1.30
N ARG A 102 14.84 1.73 1.47
CA ARG A 102 16.09 2.13 2.15
C ARG A 102 16.81 3.30 1.50
N GLN A 103 16.56 3.57 0.21
CA GLN A 103 17.16 4.67 -0.53
C GLN A 103 16.38 5.99 -0.40
N ARG A 104 15.17 5.97 0.17
CA ARG A 104 14.34 7.17 0.31
C ARG A 104 14.87 8.04 1.44
N GLU A 105 15.12 9.31 1.14
CA GLU A 105 15.62 10.30 2.11
C GLU A 105 14.73 10.46 3.34
N TRP A 106 13.43 10.17 3.20
CA TRP A 106 12.47 10.37 4.28
C TRP A 106 12.37 9.22 5.27
N VAL A 107 12.87 8.02 4.93
CA VAL A 107 12.75 6.82 5.77
C VAL A 107 13.40 6.99 7.15
N PRO A 108 14.61 7.57 7.26
CA PRO A 108 15.20 7.85 8.57
C PRO A 108 14.30 8.67 9.51
N TYR A 109 13.52 9.64 9.00
CA TYR A 109 12.62 10.45 9.83
C TYR A 109 11.39 9.67 10.29
N VAL A 110 10.91 8.71 9.50
CA VAL A 110 9.79 7.84 9.90
C VAL A 110 10.22 6.87 11.00
N LEU A 111 11.48 6.44 10.98
CA LEU A 111 12.05 5.55 12.00
C LEU A 111 12.59 6.32 13.22
N GLU A 112 12.57 7.65 13.18
CA GLU A 112 13.08 8.49 14.26
C GLU A 112 12.29 8.26 15.56
N GLY A 113 13.00 8.19 16.69
CA GLY A 113 12.39 7.96 17.99
C GLY A 113 11.90 6.53 18.24
N THR A 114 12.04 5.61 17.29
CA THR A 114 11.80 4.18 17.53
C THR A 114 12.93 3.58 18.36
N THR A 115 12.60 2.66 19.27
CA THR A 115 13.60 2.00 20.13
C THR A 115 14.53 1.06 19.35
N ASN A 116 14.01 0.44 18.28
CA ASN A 116 14.77 -0.42 17.37
C ASN A 116 14.36 -0.09 15.92
N PRO A 117 15.09 0.82 15.25
CA PRO A 117 14.79 1.27 13.89
C PRO A 117 14.81 0.15 12.85
N GLU A 118 15.70 -0.83 12.98
CA GLU A 118 15.80 -1.94 12.03
C GLU A 118 14.58 -2.86 12.12
N GLN A 119 14.14 -3.20 13.34
CA GLN A 119 12.92 -3.99 13.52
C GLN A 119 11.68 -3.23 13.08
N ALA A 120 11.58 -1.93 13.39
CA ALA A 120 10.46 -1.11 12.95
C ALA A 120 10.39 -1.03 11.41
N PHE A 121 11.54 -0.87 10.75
CA PHE A 121 11.62 -0.92 9.29
C PHE A 121 11.22 -2.30 8.74
N GLU A 122 11.70 -3.38 9.34
CA GLU A 122 11.36 -4.73 8.89
C GLU A 122 9.87 -5.04 9.06
N ASN A 123 9.26 -4.71 10.20
CA ASN A 123 7.81 -4.87 10.42
C ASN A 123 7.00 -4.07 9.40
N TRP A 124 7.37 -2.82 9.17
CA TRP A 124 6.72 -1.98 8.18
C TRP A 124 6.84 -2.58 6.77
N MET A 125 8.03 -3.03 6.36
CA MET A 125 8.20 -3.69 5.07
C MET A 125 7.42 -4.99 4.97
N GLN A 126 7.37 -5.80 6.02
CA GLN A 126 6.58 -7.03 6.03
C GLN A 126 5.09 -6.75 5.84
N ARG A 127 4.55 -5.70 6.48
CA ARG A 127 3.18 -5.23 6.26
C ARG A 127 2.96 -4.81 4.79
N ASP A 128 3.79 -3.92 4.26
CA ASP A 128 3.61 -3.43 2.88
C ASP A 128 3.79 -4.57 1.83
N ILE A 129 4.67 -5.54 2.11
CA ILE A 129 4.84 -6.75 1.27
C ILE A 129 3.58 -7.62 1.32
N LEU A 130 3.03 -7.85 2.51
CA LEU A 130 1.81 -8.63 2.70
C LEU A 130 0.64 -7.96 1.98
N PHE A 131 0.46 -6.65 2.15
CA PHE A 131 -0.55 -5.87 1.45
C PHE A 131 -0.43 -6.01 -0.07
N ALA A 132 0.78 -5.87 -0.63
CA ALA A 132 1.03 -6.07 -2.06
C ALA A 132 0.67 -7.49 -2.54
N GLN A 133 0.91 -8.52 -1.72
CA GLN A 133 0.51 -9.90 -2.02
C GLN A 133 -1.02 -10.07 -2.01
N MET A 134 -1.71 -9.47 -1.03
CA MET A 134 -3.17 -9.48 -0.93
C MET A 134 -3.82 -8.85 -2.17
N VAL A 135 -3.39 -7.64 -2.53
CA VAL A 135 -3.89 -6.91 -3.71
C VAL A 135 -3.65 -7.71 -4.98
N ARG A 136 -2.44 -8.25 -5.17
CA ARG A 136 -2.11 -9.08 -6.35
C ARG A 136 -2.98 -10.34 -6.43
N LYS A 137 -3.16 -11.04 -5.32
CA LYS A 137 -4.00 -12.25 -5.25
C LYS A 137 -5.45 -11.94 -5.63
N GLU A 138 -5.99 -10.83 -5.15
CA GLU A 138 -7.35 -10.42 -5.50
C GLU A 138 -7.47 -9.99 -6.96
N ALA A 139 -6.51 -9.21 -7.48
CA ALA A 139 -6.47 -8.79 -8.87
C ALA A 139 -6.49 -10.00 -9.83
N MET A 140 -5.65 -11.01 -9.56
CA MET A 140 -5.63 -12.25 -10.33
C MET A 140 -6.96 -13.01 -10.24
N LYS A 141 -7.55 -13.10 -9.04
CA LYS A 141 -8.86 -13.75 -8.83
C LYS A 141 -9.99 -13.08 -9.61
N LEU A 142 -9.94 -11.76 -9.77
CA LEU A 142 -10.94 -10.98 -10.50
C LEU A 142 -10.64 -10.84 -12.00
N GLY A 143 -9.54 -11.43 -12.50
CA GLY A 143 -9.18 -11.44 -13.91
C GLY A 143 -8.54 -10.14 -14.41
N TYR A 144 -8.01 -9.31 -13.50
CA TYR A 144 -7.24 -8.11 -13.87
C TYR A 144 -5.81 -8.46 -14.26
N SER A 145 -5.22 -7.66 -15.15
CA SER A 145 -3.79 -7.75 -15.43
C SER A 145 -2.98 -7.39 -14.18
N SER A 146 -1.94 -8.17 -13.90
CA SER A 146 -1.00 -7.89 -12.82
C SER A 146 0.43 -7.90 -13.35
N LEU A 147 1.21 -6.90 -12.96
CA LEU A 147 2.62 -6.75 -13.30
C LEU A 147 3.45 -6.68 -12.02
N ILE A 148 4.54 -7.42 -11.99
CA ILE A 148 5.48 -7.42 -10.86
C ILE A 148 6.75 -6.66 -11.29
N THR A 149 7.20 -5.70 -10.48
CA THR A 149 8.45 -4.97 -10.69
C THR A 149 9.55 -5.49 -9.76
N ASP A 150 10.70 -5.80 -10.33
CA ASP A 150 11.88 -6.29 -9.60
C ASP A 150 13.11 -5.37 -9.76
N GLY A 151 12.96 -4.27 -10.51
CA GLY A 151 14.02 -3.32 -10.83
C GLY A 151 14.91 -3.73 -12.00
N SER A 152 14.61 -4.82 -12.70
CA SER A 152 15.34 -5.24 -13.91
C SER A 152 15.01 -4.37 -15.14
N GLN A 153 13.80 -3.81 -15.18
CA GLN A 153 13.34 -2.93 -16.25
C GLN A 153 13.45 -1.46 -15.84
N SER A 154 13.72 -0.60 -16.82
CA SER A 154 13.60 0.85 -16.64
C SER A 154 12.14 1.28 -16.44
N GLU A 155 11.97 2.48 -15.89
CA GLU A 155 10.65 3.10 -15.71
C GLU A 155 9.92 3.25 -17.05
N ASN A 156 10.62 3.65 -18.12
CA ASN A 156 10.04 3.77 -19.45
C ASN A 156 9.54 2.43 -20.00
N GLN A 157 10.34 1.36 -19.86
CA GLN A 157 9.91 0.02 -20.29
C GLN A 157 8.70 -0.47 -19.49
N THR A 158 8.68 -0.21 -18.19
CA THR A 158 7.54 -0.55 -17.32
C THR A 158 6.29 0.23 -17.75
N ALA A 159 6.43 1.53 -18.04
CA ALA A 159 5.33 2.37 -18.48
C ALA A 159 4.77 1.93 -19.85
N GLU A 160 5.62 1.55 -20.80
CA GLU A 160 5.22 1.00 -22.09
C GLU A 160 4.42 -0.31 -21.93
N GLU A 161 4.87 -1.20 -21.05
CA GLU A 161 4.17 -2.45 -20.76
C GLU A 161 2.82 -2.22 -20.08
N VAL A 162 2.76 -1.30 -19.09
CA VAL A 162 1.51 -0.90 -18.46
C VAL A 162 0.54 -0.30 -19.48
N ALA A 163 1.01 0.59 -20.37
CA ALA A 163 0.19 1.17 -21.42
C ALA A 163 -0.38 0.11 -22.38
N ARG A 164 0.43 -0.90 -22.72
CA ARG A 164 0.03 -2.04 -23.56
C ARG A 164 -1.07 -2.87 -22.88
N LEU A 165 -0.91 -3.20 -21.60
CA LEU A 165 -1.88 -3.99 -20.83
C LEU A 165 -3.20 -3.23 -20.62
N LEU A 166 -3.13 -1.92 -20.38
CA LEU A 166 -4.29 -1.03 -20.28
C LEU A 166 -4.92 -0.69 -21.64
N LYS A 167 -4.33 -1.17 -22.75
CA LYS A 167 -4.79 -0.91 -24.13
C LYS A 167 -4.91 0.59 -24.43
N LEU A 168 -3.99 1.41 -23.92
CA LEU A 168 -3.98 2.84 -24.20
C LEU A 168 -3.69 3.06 -25.69
N SER A 169 -4.61 3.74 -26.38
CA SER A 169 -4.40 4.12 -27.78
C SER A 169 -3.65 5.44 -27.85
N ASN A 170 -2.56 5.47 -28.62
CA ASN A 170 -1.89 6.73 -28.96
C ASN A 170 -2.83 7.58 -29.81
N LYS A 171 -3.52 8.57 -29.21
CA LYS A 171 -4.31 9.57 -29.95
C LYS A 171 -3.45 10.56 -30.77
N LYS A 172 -2.19 10.24 -31.06
CA LYS A 172 -1.31 10.96 -32.01
C LYS A 172 -0.51 9.99 -32.88
N ARG A 173 -1.20 9.29 -33.78
CA ARG A 173 -0.70 9.00 -35.13
C ARG A 173 -1.83 9.33 -36.10
N ILE A 174 -2.10 10.62 -36.26
CA ILE A 174 -2.64 11.10 -37.53
C ILE A 174 -1.46 10.94 -38.49
N ASN A 175 -1.49 9.90 -39.31
CA ASN A 175 -0.68 9.88 -40.52
C ASN A 175 -1.17 11.07 -41.36
N ILE A 176 -0.34 12.11 -41.44
CA ILE A 176 -0.33 13.04 -42.56
C ILE A 176 0.88 12.63 -43.41
#